data_AF-H3SI53-F1
#
_entry.id   AF-H3SI53-F1
#
_cell.length_a   1.000
_cell.length_b   1.000
_cell.length_c   1.000
_cell.angle_alpha   90.00
_cell.angle_beta   90.00
_cell.angle_gamma   90.00
#
_symmetry.space_group_name_H-M   'P 1'
#
loop_
_entity.id
_entity.type
_entity.pdbx_description
1 polymer ?
#
loop_
_entity_poly.entity_id
_entity_poly.type
_entity_poly.pdbx_seq_one_letter_code
_entity_poly.pdbx_strand_id
1 'polypeptide(L)'
;MLSLNEFWFILVAVLFVGFFFLEGFDFGVGITARFLGRTDRERRILINTIGPYWDANEVWLITAGGAMFAAFPEWYATLFSGFYIPFVVLLLALIARGVAFEFRGKMDHGAWKKAWDAAIFIGSLLPPFLLGVVFANLIRGVPIDGNKEMLGSLFDLLNGYALTGGAATVLLCMLHGLVFITLRTTGELRDRARKAARDLGPAIAAFLLMFAVMTYVSTDIYTVHGPQWIALPLLAGAALVMAGRFIKRQRDGWAFVMTGAVIILSMSSVFIGLFPRVMISSLSPDFHLTVFNAASGAYSLKVMTYVSLTILPFVLGYQIWSYYVFRKRIDDKEHLEY
;
A
#
# COMPACT_ATOMS: atom_id res chain seq x y z
N MET A 1 2.91 26.80 15.52
CA MET A 1 1.92 26.58 14.44
C MET A 1 2.57 25.69 13.41
N LEU A 2 1.83 24.77 12.80
CA LEU A 2 2.33 23.88 11.74
C LEU A 2 2.76 24.71 10.53
N SER A 3 4.00 24.53 10.05
CA SER A 3 4.46 25.16 8.81
C SER A 3 3.79 24.51 7.59
N LEU A 4 3.77 25.21 6.45
CA LEU A 4 3.21 24.64 5.21
C LEU A 4 3.98 23.39 4.75
N ASN A 5 5.29 23.34 5.01
CA ASN A 5 6.11 22.18 4.70
C ASN A 5 5.66 20.95 5.49
N GLU A 6 5.48 21.10 6.81
CA GLU A 6 4.99 20.01 7.67
C GLU A 6 3.55 19.61 7.31
N PHE A 7 2.70 20.58 6.98
CA PHE A 7 1.34 20.31 6.48
C PHE A 7 1.34 19.44 5.22
N TRP A 8 2.17 19.80 4.24
CA TRP A 8 2.27 19.03 3.00
C TRP A 8 2.89 17.65 3.21
N PHE A 9 3.84 17.52 4.13
CA PHE A 9 4.37 16.21 4.51
C PHE A 9 3.26 15.31 5.09
N ILE A 10 2.42 15.85 5.98
CA ILE A 10 1.27 15.13 6.53
C ILE A 10 0.29 14.74 5.41
N LEU A 11 0.00 15.66 4.47
CA LEU A 11 -0.88 15.33 3.34
C LEU A 11 -0.33 14.20 2.48
N VAL A 12 0.96 14.21 2.13
CA VAL A 12 1.61 13.13 1.39
C VAL A 12 1.54 11.81 2.16
N ALA A 13 1.80 11.84 3.48
CA ALA A 13 1.67 10.67 4.33
C ALA A 13 0.23 10.11 4.32
N VAL A 14 -0.78 10.98 4.43
CA VAL A 14 -2.20 10.59 4.35
C VAL A 14 -2.54 9.97 2.99
N LEU A 15 -2.01 10.51 1.89
CA LEU A 15 -2.24 9.95 0.55
C LEU A 15 -1.67 8.53 0.42
N PHE A 16 -0.45 8.28 0.90
CA PHE A 16 0.12 6.93 0.87
C PHE A 16 -0.56 5.97 1.85
N VAL A 17 -0.91 6.42 3.05
CA VAL A 17 -1.67 5.62 4.02
C VAL A 17 -3.04 5.24 3.45
N GLY A 18 -3.74 6.21 2.84
CA GLY A 18 -5.00 5.99 2.16
C GLY A 18 -4.86 5.04 0.96
N PHE A 19 -3.82 5.20 0.15
CA PHE A 19 -3.49 4.28 -0.93
C PHE A 19 -3.32 2.84 -0.43
N PHE A 20 -2.46 2.60 0.57
CA PHE A 20 -2.27 1.24 1.07
C PHE A 20 -3.51 0.66 1.75
N PHE A 21 -4.36 1.50 2.35
CA PHE A 21 -5.64 1.06 2.90
C PHE A 21 -6.62 0.65 1.79
N LEU A 22 -6.81 1.50 0.78
CA LEU A 22 -7.79 1.30 -0.29
C LEU A 22 -7.30 0.28 -1.31
N GLU A 23 -6.12 0.48 -1.88
CA GLU A 23 -5.54 -0.42 -2.87
C GLU A 23 -5.05 -1.74 -2.25
N GLY A 24 -4.74 -1.74 -0.96
CA GLY A 24 -4.22 -2.92 -0.28
C GLY A 24 -5.15 -4.12 -0.36
N PHE A 25 -6.47 -3.90 -0.31
CA PHE A 25 -7.40 -5.01 -0.51
C PHE A 25 -7.54 -5.39 -1.98
N ASP A 26 -7.43 -4.47 -2.93
CA ASP A 26 -7.47 -4.77 -4.37
C ASP A 26 -6.29 -5.67 -4.78
N PHE A 27 -5.08 -5.30 -4.33
CA PHE A 27 -3.91 -6.16 -4.46
C PHE A 27 -4.13 -7.53 -3.81
N GLY A 28 -4.67 -7.55 -2.58
CA GLY A 28 -4.97 -8.79 -1.88
C GLY A 28 -5.95 -9.70 -2.62
N VAL A 29 -7.02 -9.14 -3.19
CA VAL A 29 -7.98 -9.88 -4.02
C VAL A 29 -7.30 -10.41 -5.27
N GLY A 30 -6.54 -9.60 -6.00
CA GLY A 30 -5.84 -10.01 -7.21
C GLY A 30 -4.82 -11.13 -6.99
N ILE A 31 -4.04 -11.08 -5.90
CA ILE A 31 -3.10 -12.13 -5.51
C ILE A 31 -3.86 -13.42 -5.16
N THR A 32 -4.88 -13.31 -4.29
CA THR A 32 -5.53 -14.49 -3.71
C THR A 32 -6.53 -15.14 -4.66
N ALA A 33 -7.05 -14.42 -5.66
CA ALA A 33 -7.99 -14.94 -6.65
C ALA A 33 -7.47 -16.18 -7.36
N ARG A 34 -6.17 -16.22 -7.66
CA ARG A 34 -5.52 -17.36 -8.31
C ARG A 34 -5.63 -18.66 -7.50
N PHE A 35 -5.53 -18.57 -6.17
CA PHE A 35 -5.49 -19.73 -5.27
C PHE A 35 -6.84 -20.04 -4.63
N LEU A 36 -7.68 -19.03 -4.43
CA LEU A 36 -8.97 -19.15 -3.75
C LEU A 36 -10.09 -19.59 -4.69
N GLY A 37 -10.04 -19.15 -5.96
CA GLY A 37 -10.97 -19.53 -7.01
C GLY A 37 -10.59 -20.86 -7.65
N ARG A 38 -11.42 -21.89 -7.43
CA ARG A 38 -11.26 -23.24 -7.99
C ARG A 38 -11.78 -23.31 -9.43
N THR A 39 -12.82 -22.54 -9.74
CA THR A 39 -13.40 -22.45 -11.09
C THR A 39 -13.18 -21.06 -11.70
N ASP A 40 -13.34 -20.96 -13.03
CA ASP A 40 -13.28 -19.66 -13.73
C ASP A 40 -14.36 -18.69 -13.19
N ARG A 41 -15.57 -19.21 -12.93
CA ARG A 41 -16.67 -18.45 -12.34
C ARG A 41 -16.33 -17.90 -10.95
N GLU A 42 -15.70 -18.68 -10.09
CA GLU A 42 -15.29 -18.21 -8.77
C GLU A 42 -14.19 -17.13 -8.87
N ARG A 43 -13.22 -17.28 -9.77
CA ARG A 43 -12.20 -16.22 -10.00
C ARG A 43 -12.86 -14.94 -10.51
N ARG A 44 -13.84 -15.08 -11.40
CA ARG A 44 -14.64 -13.98 -11.93
C ARG A 44 -15.38 -13.24 -10.82
N ILE A 45 -16.05 -13.97 -9.92
CA ILE A 45 -16.72 -13.37 -8.75
C ILE A 45 -15.73 -12.57 -7.91
N LEU A 46 -14.55 -13.14 -7.61
CA LEU A 46 -13.52 -12.45 -6.82
C LEU A 46 -13.07 -11.14 -7.48
N ILE A 47 -12.75 -11.16 -8.77
CA ILE A 47 -12.33 -9.94 -9.50
C ILE A 47 -13.45 -8.90 -9.52
N ASN A 48 -14.70 -9.30 -9.75
CA ASN A 48 -15.83 -8.36 -9.75
C ASN A 48 -16.11 -7.76 -8.36
N THR A 49 -15.60 -8.33 -7.25
CA THR A 49 -15.73 -7.69 -5.92
C THR A 49 -15.02 -6.36 -5.82
N ILE A 50 -13.96 -6.15 -6.60
CA ILE A 50 -13.14 -4.93 -6.63
C ILE A 50 -13.40 -4.06 -7.86
N GLY A 51 -14.11 -4.59 -8.87
CA GLY A 51 -14.43 -3.92 -10.14
C GLY A 51 -14.87 -2.45 -10.02
N PRO A 52 -15.83 -2.11 -9.15
CA PRO A 52 -16.31 -0.73 -9.02
C PRO A 52 -15.33 0.26 -8.35
N TYR A 53 -14.21 -0.21 -7.80
CA TYR A 53 -13.35 0.60 -6.91
C TYR A 53 -11.90 0.72 -7.35
N TRP A 54 -11.34 -0.33 -7.98
CA TRP A 54 -9.89 -0.46 -8.18
C TRP A 54 -9.28 0.74 -8.92
N ASP A 55 -9.93 1.22 -9.99
CA ASP A 55 -9.43 2.35 -10.78
C ASP A 55 -9.39 3.64 -9.93
N ALA A 56 -10.41 3.88 -9.11
CA ALA A 56 -10.44 5.03 -8.21
C ALA A 56 -9.43 4.92 -7.05
N ASN A 57 -9.12 3.70 -6.61
CA ASN A 57 -8.14 3.46 -5.56
C ASN A 57 -6.71 3.70 -6.06
N GLU A 58 -6.39 3.34 -7.31
CA GLU A 58 -5.07 3.59 -7.92
C GLU A 58 -4.75 5.09 -8.02
N VAL A 59 -5.76 5.95 -8.20
CA VAL A 59 -5.59 7.41 -8.27
C VAL A 59 -4.94 7.97 -7.00
N TRP A 60 -5.05 7.30 -5.85
CA TRP A 60 -4.36 7.73 -4.63
C TRP A 60 -2.83 7.67 -4.76
N LEU A 61 -2.29 6.66 -5.46
CA LEU A 61 -0.85 6.58 -5.73
C LEU A 61 -0.40 7.68 -6.68
N ILE A 62 -1.18 7.92 -7.74
CA ILE A 62 -0.91 8.98 -8.72
C ILE A 62 -0.91 10.35 -8.02
N THR A 63 -1.91 10.58 -7.18
CA THR A 63 -2.04 11.82 -6.41
C THR A 63 -0.92 11.96 -5.39
N ALA A 64 -0.50 10.89 -4.73
CA ALA A 64 0.66 10.91 -3.83
C ALA A 64 1.94 11.31 -4.58
N GLY A 65 2.20 10.71 -5.74
CA GLY A 65 3.34 11.07 -6.60
C GLY A 65 3.26 12.51 -7.11
N GLY A 66 2.09 12.96 -7.55
CA GLY A 66 1.88 14.35 -8.00
C GLY A 66 2.02 15.37 -6.86
N ALA A 67 1.51 15.05 -5.67
CA ALA A 67 1.67 15.88 -4.47
C ALA A 67 3.14 15.96 -4.05
N MET A 68 3.89 14.85 -4.12
CA MET A 68 5.33 14.86 -3.91
C MET A 68 6.04 15.74 -4.95
N PHE A 69 5.76 15.58 -6.23
CA PHE A 69 6.35 16.41 -7.29
C PHE A 69 6.11 17.90 -7.05
N ALA A 70 4.89 18.27 -6.67
CA ALA A 70 4.51 19.67 -6.52
C ALA A 70 4.94 20.29 -5.18
N ALA A 71 4.91 19.53 -4.08
CA ALA A 71 5.25 20.03 -2.74
C ALA A 71 6.72 19.78 -2.35
N PHE A 72 7.31 18.69 -2.81
CA PHE A 72 8.68 18.26 -2.49
C PHE A 72 9.44 17.78 -3.73
N PRO A 73 9.74 18.66 -4.69
CA PRO A 73 10.31 18.28 -5.99
C PRO A 73 11.64 17.55 -5.87
N GLU A 74 12.47 17.89 -4.88
CA GLU A 74 13.74 17.23 -4.62
C GLU A 74 13.55 15.80 -4.09
N TRP A 75 12.58 15.62 -3.18
CA TRP A 75 12.20 14.28 -2.72
C TRP A 75 11.70 13.43 -3.88
N TYR A 76 10.83 14.00 -4.71
CA TYR A 76 10.33 13.33 -5.91
C TYR A 76 11.48 12.93 -6.85
N ALA A 77 12.36 13.87 -7.20
CA ALA A 77 13.44 13.65 -8.15
C ALA A 77 14.40 12.56 -7.66
N THR A 78 14.91 12.67 -6.43
CA THR A 78 15.84 11.70 -5.85
C THR A 78 15.21 10.31 -5.69
N LEU A 79 13.94 10.24 -5.29
CA LEU A 79 13.22 8.98 -5.12
C LEU A 79 13.04 8.25 -6.46
N PHE A 80 12.48 8.94 -7.47
CA PHE A 80 12.17 8.32 -8.75
C PHE A 80 13.42 8.01 -9.58
N SER A 81 14.47 8.83 -9.50
CA SER A 81 15.74 8.57 -10.18
C SER A 81 16.53 7.45 -9.49
N GLY A 82 16.60 7.45 -8.16
CA GLY A 82 17.31 6.43 -7.39
C GLY A 82 16.66 5.05 -7.50
N PHE A 83 15.34 4.97 -7.36
CA PHE A 83 14.58 3.73 -7.48
C PHE A 83 14.04 3.50 -8.89
N TYR A 84 14.76 3.96 -9.93
CA TYR A 84 14.32 3.91 -11.32
C TYR A 84 13.85 2.52 -11.76
N ILE A 85 14.68 1.48 -11.57
CA ILE A 85 14.32 0.11 -11.98
C ILE A 85 13.10 -0.41 -11.20
N PRO A 86 13.04 -0.34 -9.86
CA PRO A 86 11.82 -0.67 -9.12
C PRO A 86 10.56 0.05 -9.61
N PHE A 87 10.63 1.36 -9.90
CA PHE A 87 9.47 2.12 -10.37
C PHE A 87 9.06 1.79 -11.81
N VAL A 88 10.00 1.48 -12.70
CA VAL A 88 9.68 0.98 -14.04
C VAL A 88 8.96 -0.36 -13.96
N VAL A 89 9.45 -1.29 -13.13
CA VAL A 89 8.78 -2.59 -12.94
C VAL A 89 7.41 -2.41 -12.29
N LEU A 90 7.28 -1.51 -11.31
CA LEU A 90 6.00 -1.15 -10.69
C LEU A 90 5.01 -0.65 -11.75
N LEU A 91 5.42 0.29 -12.61
CA LEU A 91 4.59 0.86 -13.66
C LEU A 91 4.11 -0.21 -14.64
N LEU A 92 5.02 -1.05 -15.14
CA LEU A 92 4.66 -2.14 -16.06
C LEU A 92 3.71 -3.15 -15.41
N ALA A 93 3.89 -3.45 -14.13
CA ALA A 93 3.02 -4.35 -13.38
C ALA A 93 1.60 -3.76 -13.21
N LEU A 94 1.49 -2.46 -12.91
CA LEU A 94 0.20 -1.77 -12.80
C LEU A 94 -0.53 -1.67 -14.15
N ILE A 95 0.18 -1.33 -15.23
CA ILE A 95 -0.37 -1.33 -16.59
C ILE A 95 -0.90 -2.73 -16.94
N ALA A 96 -0.09 -3.77 -16.73
CA ALA A 96 -0.50 -5.14 -17.00
C ALA A 96 -1.74 -5.53 -16.19
N ARG A 97 -1.87 -5.08 -14.94
CA ARG A 97 -3.04 -5.34 -14.09
C ARG A 97 -4.30 -4.68 -14.64
N GLY A 98 -4.26 -3.38 -14.91
CA GLY A 98 -5.43 -2.64 -15.40
C GLY A 98 -5.95 -3.21 -16.72
N VAL A 99 -5.03 -3.49 -17.66
CA VAL A 99 -5.38 -4.15 -18.93
C VAL A 99 -5.94 -5.55 -18.70
N ALA A 100 -5.40 -6.31 -17.74
CA ALA A 100 -5.85 -7.65 -17.46
C ALA A 100 -7.29 -7.71 -16.92
N PHE A 101 -7.71 -6.75 -16.08
CA PHE A 101 -9.12 -6.69 -15.65
C PHE A 101 -10.04 -6.52 -16.86
N GLU A 102 -9.78 -5.55 -17.73
CA GLU A 102 -10.64 -5.25 -18.88
C GLU A 102 -10.65 -6.36 -19.96
N PHE A 103 -9.51 -7.01 -20.21
CA PHE A 103 -9.37 -7.95 -21.32
C PHE A 103 -9.60 -9.42 -20.97
N ARG A 104 -9.53 -9.80 -19.70
CA ARG A 104 -9.72 -11.19 -19.27
C ARG A 104 -11.04 -11.79 -19.78
N GLY A 105 -12.13 -11.04 -19.70
CA GLY A 105 -13.47 -11.48 -20.08
C GLY A 105 -13.80 -11.41 -21.58
N LYS A 106 -12.91 -10.85 -22.42
CA LYS A 106 -13.22 -10.55 -23.84
C LYS A 106 -13.11 -11.75 -24.79
N MET A 107 -12.40 -12.81 -24.40
CA MET A 107 -12.28 -14.03 -25.21
C MET A 107 -12.49 -15.28 -24.35
N ASP A 108 -13.34 -16.20 -24.81
CA ASP A 108 -13.59 -17.47 -24.13
C ASP A 108 -12.60 -18.56 -24.58
N HIS A 109 -11.30 -18.30 -24.36
CA HIS A 109 -10.23 -19.25 -24.67
C HIS A 109 -9.37 -19.53 -23.43
N GLY A 110 -9.09 -20.82 -23.16
CA GLY A 110 -8.43 -21.23 -21.91
C GLY A 110 -7.02 -20.64 -21.72
N ALA A 111 -6.23 -20.53 -22.79
CA ALA A 111 -4.90 -19.91 -22.71
C ALA A 111 -4.97 -18.39 -22.49
N TRP A 112 -5.99 -17.73 -23.04
CA TRP A 112 -6.24 -16.29 -22.87
C TRP A 112 -6.53 -15.97 -21.41
N LYS A 113 -7.49 -16.68 -20.82
CA LYS A 113 -7.86 -16.51 -19.41
C LYS A 113 -6.68 -16.81 -18.47
N LYS A 114 -5.87 -17.83 -18.76
CA LYS A 114 -4.67 -18.15 -17.96
C LYS A 114 -3.60 -17.05 -18.03
N ALA A 115 -3.37 -16.46 -19.21
CA ALA A 115 -2.41 -15.37 -19.37
C ALA A 115 -2.85 -14.13 -18.57
N TRP A 116 -4.12 -13.75 -18.65
CA TRP A 116 -4.65 -12.62 -17.89
C TRP A 116 -4.78 -12.91 -16.38
N ASP A 117 -5.12 -14.13 -15.98
CA ASP A 117 -5.05 -14.56 -14.56
C ASP A 117 -3.62 -14.40 -14.00
N ALA A 118 -2.59 -14.71 -14.81
CA ALA A 118 -1.20 -14.53 -14.41
C ALA A 118 -0.81 -13.05 -14.36
N ALA A 119 -1.27 -12.23 -15.31
CA ALA A 119 -1.05 -10.78 -15.31
C ALA A 119 -1.71 -10.11 -14.09
N ILE A 120 -2.94 -10.49 -13.72
CA ILE A 120 -3.61 -10.02 -12.50
C ILE A 120 -2.79 -10.41 -11.26
N PHE A 121 -2.34 -11.67 -11.19
CA PHE A 121 -1.55 -12.15 -10.06
C PHE A 121 -0.24 -11.39 -9.90
N ILE A 122 0.57 -11.30 -10.97
CA ILE A 122 1.87 -10.61 -10.96
C ILE A 122 1.68 -9.11 -10.72
N GLY A 123 0.73 -8.51 -11.44
CA GLY A 123 0.36 -7.10 -11.33
C GLY A 123 -0.23 -6.72 -9.97
N SER A 124 -0.69 -7.70 -9.18
CA SER A 124 -1.16 -7.46 -7.81
C SER A 124 -0.11 -7.81 -6.75
N LEU A 125 0.88 -8.64 -7.08
CA LEU A 125 1.96 -9.06 -6.19
C LEU A 125 3.13 -8.07 -6.20
N LEU A 126 3.60 -7.68 -7.38
CA LEU A 126 4.79 -6.84 -7.54
C LEU A 126 4.61 -5.44 -6.95
N PRO A 127 3.50 -4.72 -7.17
CA PRO A 127 3.37 -3.36 -6.65
C PRO A 127 3.51 -3.22 -5.13
N PRO A 128 2.74 -3.94 -4.29
CA PRO A 128 2.91 -3.83 -2.84
C PRO A 128 4.28 -4.33 -2.38
N PHE A 129 4.88 -5.32 -3.06
CA PHE A 129 6.22 -5.78 -2.75
C PHE A 129 7.27 -4.67 -2.99
N LEU A 130 7.27 -4.09 -4.19
CA LEU A 130 8.23 -3.06 -4.60
C LEU A 130 8.07 -1.79 -3.76
N LEU A 131 6.84 -1.35 -3.51
CA LEU A 131 6.60 -0.19 -2.64
C LEU A 131 7.05 -0.47 -1.20
N GLY A 132 6.81 -1.67 -0.67
CA GLY A 132 7.33 -2.06 0.65
C GLY A 132 8.86 -2.05 0.71
N VAL A 133 9.55 -2.50 -0.35
CA VAL A 133 11.01 -2.41 -0.50
C VAL A 133 11.47 -0.94 -0.52
N VAL A 134 10.77 -0.08 -1.27
CA VAL A 134 11.07 1.36 -1.33
C VAL A 134 10.97 1.99 0.05
N PHE A 135 9.82 1.88 0.72
CA PHE A 135 9.59 2.50 2.03
C PHE A 135 10.51 1.96 3.12
N ALA A 136 10.83 0.67 3.10
CA ALA A 136 11.82 0.11 4.01
C ALA A 136 13.21 0.74 3.78
N ASN A 137 13.65 0.87 2.53
CA ASN A 137 14.92 1.53 2.23
C ASN A 137 14.93 3.01 2.61
N LEU A 138 13.80 3.72 2.50
CA LEU A 138 13.72 5.12 2.95
C LEU A 138 14.03 5.28 4.44
N ILE A 139 13.56 4.34 5.26
CA ILE A 139 13.81 4.34 6.71
C ILE A 139 15.23 3.87 7.04
N ARG A 140 15.73 2.84 6.35
CA ARG A 140 17.10 2.34 6.55
C ARG A 140 18.15 3.36 6.11
N GLY A 141 17.80 4.18 5.13
CA GLY A 141 18.70 5.09 4.46
C GLY A 141 19.27 4.49 3.18
N VAL A 142 19.52 5.37 2.21
CA VAL A 142 20.08 5.06 0.89
C VAL A 142 21.28 5.97 0.62
N PRO A 143 22.22 5.57 -0.27
CA PRO A 143 23.45 6.34 -0.48
C PRO A 143 23.17 7.60 -1.30
N ILE A 144 22.80 8.70 -0.63
CA ILE A 144 22.51 10.01 -1.24
C ILE A 144 23.69 10.95 -0.99
N ASP A 145 24.16 11.61 -2.04
CA ASP A 145 25.27 12.56 -1.98
C ASP A 145 24.83 14.02 -1.75
N GLY A 146 25.78 14.95 -1.75
CA GLY A 146 25.52 16.38 -1.55
C GLY A 146 24.72 17.05 -2.68
N ASN A 147 24.62 16.41 -3.85
CA ASN A 147 23.81 16.87 -4.98
C ASN A 147 22.39 16.29 -4.95
N LYS A 148 22.04 15.55 -3.89
CA LYS A 148 20.77 14.83 -3.73
C LYS A 148 20.61 13.71 -4.76
N GLU A 149 21.72 13.18 -5.28
CA GLU A 149 21.70 12.04 -6.20
C GLU A 149 21.97 10.74 -5.43
N MET A 150 21.27 9.66 -5.82
CA MET A 150 21.48 8.35 -5.22
C MET A 150 22.54 7.58 -5.99
N LEU A 151 23.67 7.26 -5.34
CA LEU A 151 24.85 6.64 -5.96
C LEU A 151 24.83 5.09 -5.97
N GLY A 152 23.70 4.48 -5.61
CA GLY A 152 23.55 3.03 -5.42
C GLY A 152 23.05 2.26 -6.64
N SER A 153 23.31 0.96 -6.65
CA SER A 153 22.79 0.01 -7.64
C SER A 153 21.46 -0.61 -7.20
N LEU A 154 20.78 -1.33 -8.11
CA LEU A 154 19.58 -2.09 -7.78
C LEU A 154 19.80 -3.08 -6.62
N PHE A 155 20.98 -3.71 -6.54
CA PHE A 155 21.26 -4.73 -5.53
C PHE A 155 21.39 -4.14 -4.12
N ASP A 156 21.78 -2.87 -4.00
CA ASP A 156 21.81 -2.17 -2.70
C ASP A 156 20.40 -1.99 -2.12
N LEU A 157 19.40 -1.87 -3.00
CA LEU A 157 17.99 -1.76 -2.64
C LEU A 157 17.39 -3.11 -2.22
N LEU A 158 17.95 -4.24 -2.69
CA LEU A 158 17.45 -5.60 -2.42
C LEU A 158 18.15 -6.26 -1.21
N ASN A 159 18.23 -5.53 -0.11
CA ASN A 159 18.79 -6.03 1.14
C ASN A 159 17.73 -6.75 2.00
N GLY A 160 18.17 -7.59 2.95
CA GLY A 160 17.28 -8.41 3.77
C GLY A 160 16.21 -7.62 4.54
N TYR A 161 16.53 -6.40 5.01
CA TYR A 161 15.56 -5.53 5.67
C TYR A 161 14.45 -5.08 4.70
N ALA A 162 14.84 -4.59 3.53
CA ALA A 162 13.90 -4.13 2.52
C ALA A 162 13.03 -5.26 1.95
N LEU A 163 13.62 -6.44 1.70
CA LEU A 163 12.89 -7.62 1.26
C LEU A 163 11.85 -8.07 2.30
N THR A 164 12.18 -7.96 3.59
CA THR A 164 11.23 -8.24 4.69
C THR A 164 10.08 -7.24 4.71
N GLY A 165 10.37 -5.95 4.51
CA GLY A 165 9.34 -4.91 4.37
C GLY A 165 8.42 -5.14 3.17
N GLY A 166 8.98 -5.50 2.01
CA GLY A 166 8.22 -5.89 0.81
C GLY A 166 7.31 -7.11 1.06
N ALA A 167 7.86 -8.18 1.64
CA ALA A 167 7.11 -9.39 1.95
C ALA A 167 6.00 -9.13 2.99
N ALA A 168 6.29 -8.38 4.05
CA ALA A 168 5.30 -7.98 5.05
C ALA A 168 4.15 -7.18 4.42
N THR A 169 4.46 -6.27 3.49
CA THR A 169 3.45 -5.46 2.78
C THR A 169 2.55 -6.34 1.92
N VAL A 170 3.11 -7.28 1.15
CA VAL A 170 2.32 -8.27 0.38
C VAL A 170 1.39 -9.07 1.29
N LEU A 171 1.92 -9.60 2.39
CA LEU A 171 1.15 -10.41 3.34
C LEU A 171 0.01 -9.61 4.00
N LEU A 172 0.23 -8.33 4.31
CA LEU A 172 -0.80 -7.42 4.79
C LEU A 172 -1.88 -7.17 3.74
N CYS A 173 -1.50 -6.89 2.49
CA CYS A 173 -2.45 -6.73 1.39
C CYS A 173 -3.28 -8.01 1.20
N MET A 174 -2.65 -9.19 1.19
CA MET A 174 -3.36 -10.47 1.11
C MET A 174 -4.37 -10.65 2.25
N LEU A 175 -4.01 -10.33 3.50
CA LEU A 175 -4.94 -10.40 4.63
C LEU A 175 -6.11 -9.44 4.46
N HIS A 176 -5.82 -8.18 4.08
CA HIS A 176 -6.84 -7.16 3.90
C HIS A 176 -7.82 -7.53 2.78
N GLY A 177 -7.31 -8.02 1.64
CA GLY A 177 -8.10 -8.54 0.53
C GLY A 177 -8.92 -9.78 0.90
N LEU A 178 -8.37 -10.75 1.62
CA LEU A 178 -9.12 -11.93 2.08
C LEU A 178 -10.28 -11.54 2.99
N VAL A 179 -10.06 -10.58 3.91
CA VAL A 179 -11.13 -10.07 4.78
C VAL A 179 -12.15 -9.26 3.97
N PHE A 180 -11.72 -8.46 2.99
CA PHE A 180 -12.63 -7.78 2.07
C PHE A 180 -13.51 -8.77 1.30
N ILE A 181 -12.95 -9.87 0.79
CA ILE A 181 -13.72 -10.95 0.15
C ILE A 181 -14.81 -11.47 1.08
N THR A 182 -14.55 -11.60 2.39
CA THR A 182 -15.59 -12.05 3.34
C THR A 182 -16.77 -11.07 3.48
N LEU A 183 -16.52 -9.77 3.27
CA LEU A 183 -17.56 -8.75 3.25
C LEU A 183 -18.40 -8.80 1.98
N ARG A 184 -17.78 -9.18 0.85
CA ARG A 184 -18.35 -9.04 -0.50
C ARG A 184 -18.95 -10.32 -1.06
N THR A 185 -18.60 -11.48 -0.54
CA THR A 185 -19.03 -12.79 -1.08
C THR A 185 -19.92 -13.56 -0.10
N THR A 186 -20.54 -14.62 -0.61
CA THR A 186 -21.45 -15.53 0.10
C THR A 186 -20.96 -16.98 -0.01
N GLY A 187 -21.61 -17.90 0.73
CA GLY A 187 -21.41 -19.34 0.60
C GLY A 187 -19.98 -19.83 0.87
N GLU A 188 -19.58 -20.88 0.14
CA GLU A 188 -18.29 -21.54 0.33
C GLU A 188 -17.10 -20.62 0.07
N LEU A 189 -17.21 -19.70 -0.89
CA LEU A 189 -16.13 -18.78 -1.25
C LEU A 189 -15.77 -17.87 -0.07
N ARG A 190 -16.80 -17.35 0.63
CA ARG A 190 -16.66 -16.56 1.86
C ARG A 190 -15.94 -17.35 2.96
N ASP A 191 -16.33 -18.60 3.15
CA ASP A 191 -15.78 -19.42 4.22
C ASP A 191 -14.35 -19.87 3.94
N ARG A 192 -14.01 -20.13 2.67
CA ARG A 192 -12.62 -20.37 2.23
C ARG A 192 -11.75 -19.12 2.42
N ALA A 193 -12.26 -17.93 2.07
CA ALA A 193 -11.54 -16.67 2.27
C ALA A 193 -11.21 -16.46 3.75
N ARG A 194 -12.20 -16.69 4.63
CA ARG A 194 -12.03 -16.61 6.08
C ARG A 194 -11.03 -17.62 6.61
N LYS A 195 -11.07 -18.87 6.12
CA LYS A 195 -10.10 -19.90 6.49
C LYS A 195 -8.68 -19.47 6.08
N ALA A 196 -8.49 -19.06 4.83
CA ALA A 196 -7.20 -18.58 4.32
C ALA A 196 -6.67 -17.39 5.14
N ALA A 197 -7.53 -16.43 5.53
CA ALA A 197 -7.14 -15.30 6.36
C ALA A 197 -6.63 -15.74 7.75
N ARG A 198 -7.24 -16.77 8.35
CA ARG A 198 -6.77 -17.34 9.63
C ARG A 198 -5.46 -18.09 9.48
N ASP A 199 -5.33 -18.87 8.42
CA ASP A 199 -4.16 -19.71 8.17
C ASP A 199 -2.93 -18.85 7.82
N LEU A 200 -3.12 -17.69 7.18
CA LEU A 200 -2.06 -16.72 6.87
C LEU A 200 -1.63 -15.88 8.09
N GLY A 201 -2.50 -15.74 9.10
CA GLY A 201 -2.28 -14.91 10.28
C GLY A 201 -0.92 -15.08 10.98
N PRO A 202 -0.46 -16.32 11.28
CA PRO A 202 0.84 -16.55 11.90
C PRO A 202 2.02 -16.08 11.05
N ALA A 203 1.98 -16.29 9.73
CA ALA A 203 3.03 -15.84 8.82
C ALA A 203 3.12 -14.30 8.81
N ILE A 204 1.97 -13.61 8.77
CA ILE A 204 1.91 -12.14 8.85
C ILE A 204 2.51 -11.65 10.17
N ALA A 205 2.11 -12.25 11.29
CA ALA A 205 2.62 -11.87 12.60
C ALA A 205 4.15 -12.07 12.69
N ALA A 206 4.67 -13.18 12.15
CA ALA A 206 6.10 -13.46 12.11
C ALA A 206 6.86 -12.42 11.27
N PHE A 207 6.39 -12.10 10.06
CA PHE A 207 7.04 -11.11 9.18
C PHE A 207 6.96 -9.69 9.73
N LEU A 208 5.85 -9.29 10.35
CA LEU A 208 5.74 -7.98 10.99
C LEU A 208 6.62 -7.88 12.23
N LEU A 209 6.70 -8.93 13.05
CA LEU A 209 7.61 -8.97 14.18
C LEU A 209 9.06 -8.91 13.71
N MET A 210 9.41 -9.70 12.69
CA MET A 210 10.74 -9.69 12.09
C MET A 210 11.08 -8.30 11.54
N PHE A 211 10.16 -7.66 10.81
CA PHE A 211 10.35 -6.30 10.31
C PHE A 211 10.57 -5.32 11.46
N ALA A 212 9.72 -5.34 12.50
CA ALA A 212 9.85 -4.44 13.66
C ALA A 212 11.17 -4.64 14.42
N VAL A 213 11.61 -5.88 14.61
CA VAL A 213 12.92 -6.20 15.22
C VAL A 213 14.06 -5.71 14.35
N MET A 214 13.99 -5.94 13.04
CA MET A 214 15.03 -5.44 12.12
C MET A 214 15.03 -3.92 12.05
N THR A 215 13.88 -3.24 12.13
CA THR A 215 13.80 -1.76 12.23
C THR A 215 14.52 -1.28 13.48
N TYR A 216 14.35 -1.96 14.62
CA TYR A 216 15.06 -1.61 15.85
C TYR A 216 16.59 -1.75 15.71
N VAL A 217 17.06 -2.79 15.01
CA VAL A 217 18.50 -3.08 14.89
C VAL A 217 19.18 -2.31 13.75
N SER A 218 18.47 -2.08 12.65
CA SER A 218 19.07 -1.65 11.36
C SER A 218 18.82 -0.18 11.02
N THR A 219 18.16 0.59 11.89
CA THR A 219 17.75 1.97 11.63
C THR A 219 17.99 2.85 12.85
N ASP A 220 18.02 4.17 12.64
CA ASP A 220 18.21 5.15 13.71
C ASP A 220 16.90 5.67 14.31
N ILE A 221 15.74 5.08 13.94
CA ILE A 221 14.43 5.57 14.37
C ILE A 221 14.34 5.69 15.90
N TYR A 222 14.81 4.70 16.64
CA TYR A 222 14.70 4.68 18.10
C TYR A 222 15.70 5.61 18.79
N THR A 223 16.81 5.97 18.13
CA THR A 223 17.74 6.98 18.66
C THR A 223 17.20 8.39 18.42
N VAL A 224 16.54 8.62 17.28
CA VAL A 224 15.95 9.92 16.92
C VAL A 224 14.64 10.19 17.67
N HIS A 225 13.74 9.21 17.75
CA HIS A 225 12.40 9.38 18.33
C HIS A 225 12.27 8.86 19.76
N GLY A 226 13.29 8.16 20.27
CA GLY A 226 13.27 7.56 21.61
C GLY A 226 12.48 6.25 21.70
N PRO A 227 12.49 5.61 22.88
CA PRO A 227 11.91 4.28 23.08
C PRO A 227 10.38 4.25 22.93
N GLN A 228 9.69 5.38 23.13
CA GLN A 228 8.23 5.47 23.00
C GLN A 228 7.71 5.15 21.59
N TRP A 229 8.57 5.23 20.57
CA TRP A 229 8.20 4.88 19.20
C TRP A 229 7.72 3.43 19.07
N ILE A 230 8.14 2.53 19.99
CA ILE A 230 7.68 1.13 20.06
C ILE A 230 6.15 1.00 20.23
N ALA A 231 5.46 2.04 20.71
CA ALA A 231 4.02 2.04 20.84
C ALA A 231 3.32 1.79 19.50
N LEU A 232 3.85 2.29 18.38
CA LEU A 232 3.25 2.13 17.05
C LEU A 232 3.25 0.67 16.56
N PRO A 233 4.39 -0.05 16.50
CA PRO A 233 4.37 -1.47 16.15
C PRO A 233 3.61 -2.33 17.15
N LEU A 234 3.58 -1.97 18.44
CA LEU A 234 2.76 -2.67 19.44
C LEU A 234 1.26 -2.49 19.18
N LEU A 235 0.80 -1.27 18.85
CA LEU A 235 -0.59 -1.01 18.48
C LEU A 235 -0.97 -1.73 17.18
N ALA A 236 -0.08 -1.76 16.19
CA ALA A 236 -0.30 -2.52 14.96
C ALA A 236 -0.40 -4.03 15.26
N GLY A 237 0.47 -4.57 16.13
CA GLY A 237 0.40 -5.94 16.59
C GLY A 237 -0.90 -6.26 17.34
N ALA A 238 -1.35 -5.36 18.22
CA ALA A 238 -2.63 -5.49 18.93
C ALA A 238 -3.82 -5.48 17.95
N ALA A 239 -3.81 -4.59 16.96
CA ALA A 239 -4.82 -4.55 15.90
C ALA A 239 -4.84 -5.85 15.10
N LEU A 240 -3.68 -6.45 14.78
CA LEU A 240 -3.59 -7.74 14.09
C LEU A 240 -4.19 -8.89 14.93
N VAL A 241 -3.89 -8.93 16.23
CA VAL A 241 -4.48 -9.91 17.16
C VAL A 241 -6.00 -9.75 17.21
N MET A 242 -6.50 -8.51 17.28
CA MET A 242 -7.93 -8.21 17.25
C MET A 242 -8.58 -8.57 15.92
N ALA A 243 -7.91 -8.33 14.78
CA ALA A 243 -8.36 -8.80 13.48
C ALA A 243 -8.53 -10.33 13.49
N GLY A 244 -7.51 -11.08 13.94
CA GLY A 244 -7.58 -12.53 14.09
C GLY A 244 -8.75 -12.99 14.98
N ARG A 245 -9.02 -12.28 16.07
CA ARG A 245 -10.17 -12.54 16.96
C ARG A 245 -11.50 -12.35 16.25
N PHE A 246 -11.66 -11.26 15.49
CA PHE A 246 -12.90 -10.96 14.76
C PHE A 246 -13.12 -11.89 13.57
N ILE A 247 -12.04 -12.27 12.85
CA ILE A 247 -12.08 -13.30 11.81
C ILE A 247 -12.57 -14.62 12.41
N LYS A 248 -12.04 -15.04 13.57
CA LYS A 248 -12.50 -16.27 14.26
C LYS A 248 -13.96 -16.19 14.72
N ARG A 249 -14.42 -15.01 15.13
CA ARG A 249 -15.81 -14.75 15.58
C ARG A 249 -16.78 -14.45 14.42
N GLN A 250 -16.35 -14.54 13.16
CA GLN A 250 -17.15 -14.24 11.96
C GLN A 250 -17.75 -12.82 11.98
N ARG A 251 -17.04 -11.85 12.59
CA ARG A 251 -17.41 -10.44 12.61
C ARG A 251 -16.65 -9.71 11.50
N ASP A 252 -17.02 -9.99 10.26
CA ASP A 252 -16.26 -9.60 9.06
C ASP A 252 -16.03 -8.07 8.98
N GLY A 253 -17.00 -7.24 9.36
CA GLY A 253 -16.87 -5.77 9.37
C GLY A 253 -15.79 -5.28 10.34
N TRP A 254 -15.79 -5.79 11.56
CA TRP A 254 -14.76 -5.46 12.55
C TRP A 254 -13.39 -6.04 12.19
N ALA A 255 -13.37 -7.22 11.55
CA ALA A 255 -12.13 -7.76 11.01
C ALA A 255 -11.52 -6.81 9.97
N PHE A 256 -12.32 -6.25 9.06
CA PHE A 256 -11.85 -5.31 8.03
C PHE A 256 -11.33 -4.01 8.64
N VAL A 257 -12.04 -3.45 9.62
CA VAL A 257 -11.58 -2.26 10.35
C VAL A 257 -10.24 -2.52 11.04
N MET A 258 -10.06 -3.69 11.67
CA MET A 258 -8.80 -4.01 12.33
C MET A 258 -7.66 -4.28 11.34
N THR A 259 -7.89 -4.97 10.21
CA THR A 259 -6.82 -5.14 9.19
C THR A 259 -6.43 -3.81 8.55
N GLY A 260 -7.40 -2.93 8.30
CA GLY A 260 -7.14 -1.56 7.88
C GLY A 260 -6.38 -0.75 8.94
N ALA A 261 -6.69 -0.91 10.23
CA ALA A 261 -5.95 -0.29 11.31
C ALA A 261 -4.49 -0.76 11.36
N VAL A 262 -4.21 -2.05 11.11
CA VAL A 262 -2.83 -2.56 11.00
C VAL A 262 -2.07 -1.84 9.89
N ILE A 263 -2.67 -1.70 8.69
CA ILE A 263 -2.07 -0.98 7.57
C ILE A 263 -1.82 0.50 7.92
N ILE A 264 -2.84 1.19 8.45
CA ILE A 264 -2.75 2.60 8.83
C ILE A 264 -1.64 2.82 9.86
N LEU A 265 -1.58 2.01 10.92
CA LEU A 265 -0.58 2.13 11.98
C LEU A 265 0.82 1.83 11.47
N SER A 266 0.97 0.77 10.66
CA SER A 266 2.27 0.37 10.12
C SER A 266 2.79 1.43 9.15
N MET A 267 1.97 1.91 8.23
CA MET A 267 2.36 2.92 7.25
C MET A 267 2.57 4.30 7.90
N SER A 268 1.73 4.68 8.86
CA SER A 268 1.95 5.92 9.63
C SER A 268 3.24 5.86 10.43
N SER A 269 3.63 4.69 10.97
CA SER A 269 4.91 4.56 11.66
C SER A 269 6.10 4.85 10.77
N VAL A 270 6.04 4.49 9.48
CA VAL A 270 7.09 4.83 8.51
C VAL A 270 7.25 6.34 8.39
N PHE A 271 6.16 7.07 8.15
CA PHE A 271 6.21 8.53 8.00
C PHE A 271 6.59 9.25 9.31
N ILE A 272 6.07 8.80 10.46
CA ILE A 272 6.46 9.34 11.76
C ILE A 272 7.96 9.10 12.01
N GLY A 273 8.46 7.90 11.68
CA GLY A 273 9.88 7.55 11.82
C GLY A 273 10.79 8.38 10.90
N LEU A 274 10.32 8.69 9.70
CA LEU A 274 11.05 9.54 8.75
C LEU A 274 11.11 10.99 9.22
N PHE A 275 10.00 11.57 9.69
CA PHE A 275 9.91 12.99 10.06
C PHE A 275 11.04 13.44 11.03
N PRO A 276 11.70 14.60 10.80
CA PRO A 276 11.46 15.60 9.73
C PRO A 276 12.18 15.29 8.41
N ARG A 277 12.79 14.10 8.29
CA ARG A 277 13.46 13.63 7.08
C ARG A 277 12.42 13.02 6.14
N VAL A 278 12.62 13.19 4.84
CA VAL A 278 11.80 12.55 3.80
C VAL A 278 12.57 11.44 3.09
N MET A 279 13.90 11.57 3.02
CA MET A 279 14.82 10.48 2.68
C MET A 279 16.08 10.58 3.53
N ILE A 280 16.49 9.45 4.10
CA ILE A 280 17.70 9.35 4.94
C ILE A 280 18.89 9.00 4.05
N SER A 281 19.95 9.80 4.12
CA SER A 281 21.24 9.48 3.48
C SER A 281 22.06 8.56 4.37
N SER A 282 22.59 7.48 3.81
CA SER A 282 23.57 6.61 4.47
C SER A 282 25.02 7.09 4.34
N LEU A 283 25.29 8.09 3.48
CA LEU A 283 26.65 8.62 3.26
C LEU A 283 27.02 9.69 4.30
N SER A 284 26.09 10.60 4.60
CA SER A 284 26.28 11.62 5.62
C SER A 284 24.92 12.13 6.13
N PRO A 285 24.78 12.41 7.45
CA PRO A 285 23.62 13.12 7.99
C PRO A 285 23.35 14.47 7.32
N ASP A 286 24.39 15.16 6.83
CA ASP A 286 24.26 16.46 6.16
C ASP A 286 23.53 16.37 4.81
N PHE A 287 23.46 15.17 4.22
CA PHE A 287 22.83 14.91 2.93
C PHE A 287 21.42 14.36 3.07
N HIS A 288 20.83 14.38 4.27
CA HIS A 288 19.43 14.05 4.46
C HIS A 288 18.53 15.02 3.67
N LEU A 289 17.56 14.46 2.93
CA LEU A 289 16.44 15.23 2.44
C LEU A 289 15.45 15.39 3.59
N THR A 290 15.05 16.62 3.87
CA THR A 290 14.13 17.01 4.94
C THR A 290 12.95 17.76 4.38
N VAL A 291 11.88 17.88 5.17
CA VAL A 291 10.72 18.70 4.80
C VAL A 291 11.08 20.17 4.57
N PHE A 292 12.26 20.63 4.99
CA PHE A 292 12.69 22.02 4.82
C PHE A 292 13.57 22.24 3.59
N ASN A 293 14.50 21.32 3.28
CA ASN A 293 15.42 21.47 2.14
C ASN A 293 14.92 20.83 0.84
N ALA A 294 13.85 20.02 0.91
CA ALA A 294 13.27 19.34 -0.24
C ALA A 294 11.97 19.98 -0.73
N ALA A 295 11.42 20.94 0.01
CA ALA A 295 10.12 21.56 -0.26
C ALA A 295 10.17 22.64 -1.35
N SER A 296 9.05 22.81 -2.04
CA SER A 296 8.79 23.92 -2.93
C SER A 296 8.76 25.27 -2.21
N GLY A 297 8.89 26.36 -2.97
CA GLY A 297 8.78 27.72 -2.44
C GLY A 297 7.42 28.01 -1.77
N ALA A 298 7.43 28.93 -0.80
CA ALA A 298 6.27 29.24 0.05
C ALA A 298 5.00 29.63 -0.74
N TYR A 299 5.16 30.34 -1.87
CA TYR A 299 4.03 30.71 -2.73
C TYR A 299 3.34 29.47 -3.32
N SER A 300 4.11 28.54 -3.90
CA SER A 300 3.58 27.32 -4.49
C SER A 300 2.84 26.48 -3.45
N LEU A 301 3.44 26.26 -2.27
CA LEU A 301 2.80 25.54 -1.18
C LEU A 301 1.50 26.20 -0.72
N LYS A 302 1.47 27.54 -0.66
CA LYS A 302 0.26 28.29 -0.29
C LYS A 302 -0.85 28.12 -1.32
N VAL A 303 -0.54 28.25 -2.61
CA VAL A 303 -1.52 28.08 -3.70
C VAL A 303 -2.08 26.66 -3.70
N MET A 304 -1.19 25.65 -3.68
CA MET A 304 -1.62 24.26 -3.65
C MET A 304 -2.47 23.95 -2.41
N THR A 305 -2.18 24.55 -1.25
CA THR A 305 -2.99 24.37 -0.03
C THR A 305 -4.44 24.80 -0.26
N TYR A 306 -4.67 25.96 -0.89
CA TYR A 306 -6.02 26.40 -1.22
C TYR A 306 -6.71 25.44 -2.19
N VAL A 307 -5.99 24.97 -3.22
CA VAL A 307 -6.52 24.00 -4.19
C VAL A 307 -6.89 22.68 -3.50
N SER A 308 -6.02 22.14 -2.65
CA SER A 308 -6.29 20.90 -1.93
C SER A 308 -7.45 21.04 -0.95
N LEU A 309 -7.52 22.11 -0.17
CA LEU A 309 -8.61 22.31 0.80
C LEU A 309 -9.98 22.50 0.12
N THR A 310 -9.99 22.98 -1.13
CA THR A 310 -11.23 23.13 -1.90
C THR A 310 -11.61 21.85 -2.63
N ILE A 311 -10.69 21.16 -3.30
CA ILE A 311 -11.00 19.98 -4.12
C ILE A 311 -11.10 18.69 -3.30
N LEU A 312 -10.21 18.47 -2.33
CA LEU A 312 -10.11 17.21 -1.59
C LEU A 312 -11.43 16.80 -0.91
N PRO A 313 -12.20 17.70 -0.26
CA PRO A 313 -13.48 17.32 0.33
C PRO A 313 -14.49 16.76 -0.68
N PHE A 314 -14.52 17.29 -1.91
CA PHE A 314 -15.40 16.76 -2.96
C PHE A 314 -14.96 15.39 -3.43
N VAL A 315 -13.65 15.19 -3.62
CA VAL A 315 -13.08 13.88 -3.99
C VAL A 315 -13.40 12.83 -2.93
N LEU A 316 -13.18 13.15 -1.65
CA LEU A 316 -13.50 12.26 -0.54
C LEU A 316 -15.00 11.99 -0.44
N GLY A 317 -15.85 13.02 -0.60
CA GLY A 317 -17.30 12.88 -0.58
C GLY A 317 -17.82 11.96 -1.69
N TYR A 318 -17.33 12.15 -2.92
CA TYR A 318 -17.65 11.28 -4.05
C TYR A 318 -17.17 9.84 -3.83
N GLN A 319 -15.95 9.66 -3.32
CA GLN A 319 -15.41 8.33 -3.03
C GLN A 319 -16.26 7.61 -1.97
N ILE A 320 -16.59 8.28 -0.87
CA ILE A 320 -17.47 7.72 0.18
C ILE A 320 -18.83 7.33 -0.40
N TRP A 321 -19.39 8.19 -1.26
CA TRP A 321 -20.66 7.90 -1.92
C TRP A 321 -20.58 6.68 -2.84
N SER A 322 -19.51 6.53 -3.64
CA SER A 322 -19.27 5.35 -4.48
C SER A 322 -19.25 4.06 -3.64
N TYR A 323 -18.48 4.03 -2.55
CA TYR A 323 -18.43 2.89 -1.63
C TYR A 323 -19.79 2.59 -0.99
N TYR A 324 -20.57 3.63 -0.67
CA TYR A 324 -21.91 3.45 -0.14
C TYR A 324 -22.84 2.82 -1.19
N VAL A 325 -22.82 3.28 -2.44
CA VAL A 325 -23.67 2.77 -3.53
C VAL A 325 -23.39 1.28 -3.78
N PHE A 326 -22.12 0.90 -3.89
CA PHE A 326 -21.74 -0.46 -4.23
C PHE A 326 -21.57 -1.40 -3.03
N ARG A 327 -21.98 -1.03 -1.81
CA ARG A 327 -21.73 -1.80 -0.57
C ARG A 327 -22.31 -3.23 -0.49
N LYS A 328 -23.23 -3.60 -1.38
CA LYS A 328 -23.93 -4.90 -1.32
C LYS A 328 -22.99 -6.06 -1.68
N ARG A 329 -23.33 -7.26 -1.18
CA ARG A 329 -22.63 -8.51 -1.52
C ARG A 329 -22.98 -8.94 -2.92
N ILE A 330 -21.99 -9.49 -3.62
CA ILE A 330 -22.12 -10.07 -4.94
C ILE A 330 -22.38 -11.56 -4.77
N ASP A 331 -23.40 -12.07 -5.45
CA ASP A 331 -23.74 -13.49 -5.49
C ASP A 331 -23.64 -14.03 -6.92
N ASP A 332 -23.69 -15.34 -7.08
CA ASP A 332 -23.46 -16.02 -8.35
C ASP A 332 -24.53 -15.76 -9.43
N LYS A 333 -25.64 -15.13 -9.06
CA LYS A 333 -26.76 -14.78 -9.95
C LYS A 333 -26.66 -13.40 -10.60
N GLU A 334 -25.68 -12.58 -10.22
CA GLU A 334 -25.55 -11.22 -10.75
C GLU A 334 -24.76 -11.17 -12.07
N HIS A 335 -25.00 -10.14 -12.88
CA HIS A 335 -24.20 -9.89 -14.08
C HIS A 335 -22.79 -9.51 -13.66
N LEU A 336 -21.83 -10.34 -14.05
CA LEU A 336 -20.40 -10.10 -13.87
C LEU A 336 -19.88 -9.40 -15.14
N GLU A 337 -19.16 -8.29 -15.00
CA GLU A 337 -18.60 -7.52 -16.14
C GLU A 337 -17.21 -8.05 -16.50
N TYR A 338 -16.33 -8.18 -15.50
CA TYR A 338 -14.96 -8.69 -15.64
C TYR A 338 -14.90 -10.19 -15.78
#